data_AF-A0A6J1PVS5-F1
#
_entry.id   AF-A0A6J1PVS5-F1
#
_cell.length_a   1.000
_cell.length_b   1.000
_cell.length_c   1.000
_cell.angle_alpha   90.00
_cell.angle_beta   90.00
_cell.angle_gamma   90.00
#
_symmetry.space_group_name_H-M   'P 1'
#
loop_
_entity.id
_entity.type
_entity.pdbx_description
1 polymer ?
#
loop_
_entity_poly.entity_id
_entity_poly.type
_entity_poly.pdbx_seq_one_letter_code
_entity_poly.pdbx_strand_id
1 'polypeptide(L)'
;MKVWHLVKHHDSDARKEGDRGNKMVSEIYLTRLLATKGTLQKFVDDLFETIFSTAHRGSALPLAIKYMFDFMDDQALQHGISDPEVVHTWKSNSLPLRFWVNLIKNPNFIFDIHKSNIVDSCLSVVAQTFMDSCSTSDHRLGKDSPSSKLLYAKDIPVYKEWVERYYSDIKVMPAISDQDMNAMLAEESRLHTTEFNTNCALYELYTYAGKYNEQLIVTLEEDEFSQKQRLAYKLEQVHNIMAADNP
;
A
#
# COMPACT_ATOMS: atom_id res chain seq x y z
N MET A 1 -8.74 -35.01 -17.60
CA MET A 1 -7.34 -35.43 -17.85
C MET A 1 -6.42 -34.59 -16.98
N LYS A 2 -5.45 -35.19 -16.28
CA LYS A 2 -4.38 -34.43 -15.60
C LYS A 2 -3.33 -34.05 -16.66
N VAL A 3 -3.27 -32.78 -17.04
CA VAL A 3 -2.30 -32.26 -18.02
C VAL A 3 -1.08 -31.73 -17.28
N TRP A 4 0.12 -31.99 -17.81
CA TRP A 4 1.39 -31.49 -17.28
C TRP A 4 2.29 -31.07 -18.46
N HIS A 5 3.18 -30.09 -18.23
CA HIS A 5 4.09 -29.57 -19.26
C HIS A 5 5.54 -30.00 -18.98
N LEU A 6 6.21 -29.35 -18.02
CA LEU A 6 7.61 -29.64 -17.68
C LEU A 6 7.80 -30.46 -16.39
N VAL A 7 6.84 -30.38 -15.46
CA VAL A 7 6.92 -31.08 -14.17
C VAL A 7 5.69 -31.96 -14.04
N LYS A 8 5.92 -33.28 -13.95
CA LYS A 8 4.89 -34.23 -13.57
C LYS A 8 4.95 -34.39 -12.05
N HIS A 9 3.93 -33.90 -11.33
CA HIS A 9 3.81 -34.19 -9.90
C HIS A 9 3.59 -35.71 -9.75
N HIS A 10 4.62 -36.42 -9.29
CA HIS A 10 4.52 -37.85 -9.00
C HIS A 10 3.46 -38.07 -7.92
N ASP A 11 2.49 -38.95 -8.18
CA ASP A 11 1.68 -39.56 -7.13
C ASP A 11 2.67 -40.34 -6.22
N SER A 12 3.03 -39.73 -5.09
CA SER A 12 3.48 -40.31 -3.82
C SER A 12 4.08 -41.74 -3.80
N ASP A 13 5.19 -42.03 -4.51
CA ASP A 13 5.90 -43.32 -4.34
C ASP A 13 7.44 -43.31 -4.54
N ALA A 14 8.10 -42.16 -4.39
CA ALA A 14 9.57 -42.06 -4.46
C ALA A 14 10.18 -41.59 -3.12
N ARG A 15 9.99 -42.35 -2.05
CA ARG A 15 10.51 -42.05 -0.69
C ARG A 15 11.95 -42.52 -0.41
N LYS A 16 12.78 -42.84 -1.42
CA LYS A 16 14.11 -43.44 -1.14
C LYS A 16 15.37 -42.66 -1.56
N GLU A 17 15.28 -41.50 -2.22
CA GLU A 17 16.47 -40.68 -2.56
C GLU A 17 16.33 -39.17 -2.25
N GLY A 18 15.27 -38.79 -1.54
CA GLY A 18 14.74 -37.42 -1.55
C GLY A 18 15.54 -36.29 -0.87
N ASP A 19 16.51 -36.58 0.01
CA ASP A 19 17.14 -35.51 0.81
C ASP A 19 18.40 -34.89 0.17
N ARG A 20 19.23 -35.69 -0.54
CA ARG A 20 20.43 -35.17 -1.25
C ARG A 20 20.08 -34.54 -2.60
N GLY A 21 19.11 -35.09 -3.32
CA GLY A 21 18.61 -34.53 -4.58
C GLY A 21 17.94 -33.17 -4.37
N ASN A 22 17.07 -33.01 -3.36
CA ASN A 22 16.42 -31.73 -3.06
C ASN A 22 17.40 -30.62 -2.67
N LYS A 23 18.47 -30.93 -1.92
CA LYS A 23 19.47 -29.95 -1.48
C LYS A 23 20.34 -29.44 -2.63
N MET A 24 20.88 -30.32 -3.48
CA MET A 24 21.64 -29.90 -4.68
C MET A 24 20.77 -29.10 -5.66
N VAL A 25 19.51 -29.49 -5.82
CA VAL A 25 18.54 -28.82 -6.69
C VAL A 25 18.23 -27.40 -6.16
N SER A 26 18.09 -27.24 -4.83
CA SER A 26 17.91 -25.93 -4.18
C SER A 26 19.12 -24.98 -4.37
N GLU A 27 20.35 -25.48 -4.24
CA GLU A 27 21.57 -24.68 -4.43
C GLU A 27 21.79 -24.23 -5.89
N ILE A 28 21.47 -25.10 -6.87
CA ILE A 28 21.49 -24.74 -8.29
C ILE A 28 20.43 -23.67 -8.60
N TYR A 29 19.25 -23.77 -8.01
CA TYR A 29 18.21 -22.76 -8.20
C TYR A 29 18.55 -21.43 -7.54
N LEU A 30 19.25 -21.43 -6.40
CA LEU A 30 19.70 -20.18 -5.76
C LEU A 30 20.62 -19.37 -6.67
N THR A 31 21.57 -20.01 -7.35
CA THR A 31 22.46 -19.33 -8.29
C THR A 31 21.69 -18.72 -9.46
N ARG A 32 20.65 -19.40 -9.96
CA ARG A 32 19.76 -18.86 -11.01
C ARG A 32 18.93 -17.69 -10.51
N LEU A 33 18.41 -17.75 -9.28
CA LEU A 33 17.70 -16.64 -8.65
C LEU A 33 18.60 -15.41 -8.50
N LEU A 34 19.85 -15.60 -8.07
CA LEU A 34 20.85 -14.53 -7.97
C LEU A 34 21.16 -13.93 -9.35
N ALA A 35 21.29 -14.73 -10.40
CA ALA A 35 21.51 -14.23 -11.76
C ALA A 35 20.33 -13.37 -12.26
N THR A 36 19.09 -13.84 -12.05
CA THR A 36 17.88 -13.06 -12.39
C THR A 36 17.81 -11.78 -11.56
N LYS A 37 18.04 -11.86 -10.24
CA LYS A 37 18.09 -10.69 -9.35
C LYS A 37 19.11 -9.68 -9.82
N GLY A 38 20.34 -10.11 -10.11
CA GLY A 38 21.40 -9.26 -10.62
C GLY A 38 21.07 -8.58 -11.95
N THR A 39 20.31 -9.26 -12.82
CA THR A 39 19.85 -8.69 -14.10
C THR A 39 18.77 -7.62 -13.91
N LEU A 40 17.88 -7.82 -12.95
CA LEU A 40 16.78 -6.89 -12.65
C LEU A 40 17.15 -5.77 -11.68
N GLN A 41 18.30 -5.88 -11.01
CA GLN A 41 18.71 -5.02 -9.90
C GLN A 41 18.54 -3.54 -10.20
N LYS A 42 19.10 -3.06 -11.32
CA LYS A 42 19.04 -1.65 -11.68
C LYS A 42 17.61 -1.13 -11.81
N PHE A 43 16.69 -1.93 -12.35
CA PHE A 43 15.29 -1.51 -12.50
C PHE A 43 14.57 -1.42 -11.14
N VAL A 44 14.95 -2.29 -10.19
CA VAL A 44 14.43 -2.23 -8.81
C VAL A 44 14.98 -1.01 -8.09
N ASP A 45 16.29 -0.75 -8.21
CA ASP A 45 16.94 0.43 -7.62
C ASP A 45 16.35 1.73 -8.18
N ASP A 46 16.26 1.86 -9.51
CA ASP A 46 15.70 3.03 -10.18
C ASP A 46 14.25 3.29 -9.72
N LEU A 47 13.46 2.22 -9.53
CA LEU A 47 12.08 2.33 -9.02
C LEU A 47 12.04 2.81 -7.56
N PHE A 48 12.82 2.19 -6.68
CA PHE A 48 12.81 2.52 -5.25
C PHE A 48 13.36 3.93 -5.00
N GLU A 49 14.43 4.31 -5.69
CA GLU A 49 15.01 5.65 -5.64
C GLU A 49 14.01 6.70 -6.15
N THR A 50 13.27 6.41 -7.22
CA THR A 50 12.23 7.32 -7.72
C THR A 50 11.09 7.50 -6.71
N ILE A 51 10.67 6.42 -6.05
CA ILE A 51 9.59 6.48 -5.04
C ILE A 51 10.04 7.23 -3.78
N PHE A 52 11.26 6.99 -3.30
CA PHE A 52 11.83 7.61 -2.09
C PHE A 52 12.70 8.84 -2.40
N SER A 53 12.29 9.66 -3.36
CA SER A 53 12.94 10.92 -3.71
C SER A 53 12.01 12.11 -3.50
N THR A 54 12.55 13.20 -2.96
CA THR A 54 11.86 14.50 -2.82
C THR A 54 11.97 15.37 -4.07
N ALA A 55 12.91 15.06 -4.95
CA ALA A 55 13.10 15.70 -6.25
C ALA A 55 13.76 14.71 -7.22
N HIS A 56 12.99 14.15 -8.16
CA HIS A 56 13.53 13.26 -9.18
C HIS A 56 13.37 13.90 -10.56
N ARG A 57 14.50 14.14 -11.26
CA ARG A 57 14.53 14.72 -12.62
C ARG A 57 13.77 16.05 -12.78
N GLY A 58 13.77 16.88 -11.73
CA GLY A 58 13.18 18.21 -11.74
C GLY A 58 11.67 18.26 -11.42
N SER A 59 11.03 17.13 -11.13
CA SER A 59 9.69 17.15 -10.53
C SER A 59 9.77 17.38 -9.02
N ALA A 60 8.87 18.23 -8.51
CA ALA A 60 8.71 18.43 -7.07
C ALA A 60 7.92 17.27 -6.44
N LEU A 61 8.14 17.03 -5.15
CA LEU A 61 7.35 16.10 -4.34
C LEU A 61 5.84 16.44 -4.43
N PRO A 62 4.94 15.44 -4.58
CA PRO A 62 3.51 15.67 -4.51
C PRO A 62 3.06 16.36 -3.22
N LEU A 63 2.25 17.41 -3.35
CA LEU A 63 1.74 18.22 -2.23
C LEU A 63 1.02 17.36 -1.18
N ALA A 64 0.22 16.39 -1.61
CA ALA A 64 -0.52 15.50 -0.73
C ALA A 64 0.39 14.70 0.23
N ILE A 65 1.60 14.32 -0.20
CA ILE A 65 2.54 13.57 0.64
C ILE A 65 3.06 14.46 1.76
N LYS A 66 3.55 15.66 1.42
CA LYS A 66 4.06 16.62 2.40
C LYS A 66 2.96 17.00 3.40
N TYR A 67 1.77 17.36 2.91
CA TYR A 67 0.64 17.76 3.75
C TYR A 67 0.21 16.64 4.72
N MET A 68 0.11 15.39 4.24
CA MET A 68 -0.25 14.25 5.07
C MET A 68 0.85 13.89 6.09
N PHE A 69 2.12 14.02 5.72
CA PHE A 69 3.23 13.72 6.62
C PHE A 69 3.39 14.80 7.70
N ASP A 70 3.18 16.07 7.38
CA ASP A 70 3.13 17.15 8.36
C ASP A 70 1.97 16.94 9.33
N PHE A 71 0.78 16.56 8.84
CA PHE A 71 -0.34 16.18 9.71
C PHE A 71 0.05 15.08 10.72
N MET A 72 0.77 14.04 10.29
CA MET A 72 1.23 12.98 11.20
C MET A 72 2.26 13.48 12.23
N ASP A 73 3.19 14.34 11.81
CA ASP A 73 4.16 14.96 12.72
C ASP A 73 3.45 15.85 13.77
N ASP A 74 2.45 16.63 13.35
CA ASP A 74 1.64 17.48 14.24
C ASP A 74 0.79 16.66 15.19
N GLN A 75 0.15 15.58 14.73
CA GLN A 75 -0.60 14.66 15.60
C GLN A 75 0.32 14.01 16.65
N ALA A 76 1.52 13.60 16.26
CA ALA A 76 2.49 13.06 17.20
C ALA A 76 2.87 14.09 18.27
N LEU A 77 3.12 15.34 17.86
CA LEU A 77 3.42 16.44 18.78
C LEU A 77 2.27 16.75 19.74
N GLN A 78 1.03 16.84 19.22
CA GLN A 78 -0.17 17.11 20.01
C GLN A 78 -0.40 16.04 21.09
N HIS A 79 -0.03 14.79 20.82
CA HIS A 79 -0.15 13.67 21.75
C HIS A 79 1.11 13.41 22.58
N GLY A 80 2.14 14.27 22.50
CA GLY A 80 3.38 14.13 23.27
C GLY A 80 4.25 12.93 22.88
N ILE A 81 4.08 12.41 21.66
CA ILE A 81 4.87 11.29 21.13
C ILE A 81 6.22 11.82 20.67
N SER A 82 7.27 11.43 21.38
CA SER A 82 8.66 11.84 21.12
C SER A 82 9.50 10.78 20.41
N ASP A 83 9.02 9.53 20.35
CA ASP A 83 9.70 8.44 19.67
C ASP A 83 9.57 8.58 18.13
N PRO A 84 10.66 8.82 17.40
CA PRO A 84 10.62 8.98 15.94
C PRO A 84 10.20 7.69 15.22
N GLU A 85 10.38 6.51 15.81
CA GLU A 85 9.98 5.24 15.18
C GLU A 85 8.45 5.14 15.03
N VAL A 86 7.69 5.75 15.92
CA VAL A 86 6.22 5.76 15.85
C VAL A 86 5.75 6.51 14.61
N VAL A 87 6.28 7.71 14.37
CA VAL A 87 5.89 8.53 13.22
C VAL A 87 6.43 7.94 11.92
N HIS A 88 7.64 7.37 11.93
CA HIS A 88 8.15 6.57 10.81
C HIS A 88 7.18 5.45 10.44
N THR A 89 6.71 4.72 11.45
CA THR A 89 5.75 3.61 11.26
C THR A 89 4.42 4.11 10.70
N TRP A 90 3.90 5.26 11.14
CA TRP A 90 2.68 5.85 10.59
C TRP A 90 2.84 6.25 9.12
N LYS A 91 3.96 6.90 8.77
CA LYS A 91 4.29 7.30 7.39
C LYS A 91 4.42 6.06 6.49
N SER A 92 5.12 5.03 6.93
CA SER A 92 5.25 3.75 6.22
C SER A 92 3.91 3.03 6.04
N ASN A 93 3.09 2.95 7.09
CA ASN A 93 1.79 2.26 7.08
C ASN A 93 0.70 2.99 6.30
N SER A 94 0.84 4.29 6.06
CA SER A 94 -0.15 5.09 5.33
C SER A 94 0.12 5.16 3.84
N LEU A 95 1.38 5.29 3.42
CA LEU A 95 1.73 5.52 2.01
C LEU A 95 2.49 4.32 1.39
N PRO A 96 3.76 4.03 1.71
CA PRO A 96 4.49 2.91 1.09
C PRO A 96 3.76 1.57 1.15
N LEU A 97 3.26 1.18 2.32
CA LEU A 97 2.71 -0.15 2.54
C LEU A 97 1.27 -0.33 2.03
N ARG A 98 0.55 0.77 1.76
CA ARG A 98 -0.84 0.75 1.27
C ARG A 98 -0.93 1.05 -0.21
N PHE A 99 -0.25 2.10 -0.65
CA PHE A 99 -0.31 2.58 -2.03
C PHE A 99 0.79 1.93 -2.87
N TRP A 100 2.06 2.14 -2.54
CA TRP A 100 3.17 1.72 -3.39
C TRP A 100 3.31 0.21 -3.52
N VAL A 101 3.21 -0.53 -2.41
CA VAL A 101 3.20 -2.01 -2.44
C VAL A 101 2.09 -2.54 -3.34
N ASN A 102 0.90 -1.92 -3.30
CA ASN A 102 -0.23 -2.34 -4.12
C ASN A 102 0.06 -2.11 -5.61
N LEU A 103 0.63 -0.96 -5.98
CA LEU A 103 0.99 -0.65 -7.36
C LEU A 103 2.14 -1.51 -7.89
N ILE A 104 3.17 -1.77 -7.08
CA ILE A 104 4.28 -2.67 -7.44
C ILE A 104 3.76 -4.07 -7.73
N LYS A 105 2.84 -4.58 -6.91
CA LYS A 105 2.24 -5.91 -7.11
C LYS A 105 1.24 -5.95 -8.27
N ASN A 106 0.56 -4.84 -8.54
CA ASN A 106 -0.54 -4.76 -9.50
C ASN A 106 -0.30 -3.68 -10.56
N PRO A 107 0.75 -3.82 -11.41
CA PRO A 107 1.03 -2.84 -12.46
C PRO A 107 -0.08 -2.73 -13.50
N ASN A 108 -0.95 -3.74 -13.60
CA ASN A 108 -2.13 -3.73 -14.45
C ASN A 108 -3.23 -2.76 -13.96
N PHE A 109 -3.08 -2.12 -12.79
CA PHE A 109 -3.92 -0.99 -12.38
C PHE A 109 -3.53 0.32 -13.05
N ILE A 110 -2.30 0.40 -13.57
CA ILE A 110 -1.74 1.60 -14.21
C ILE A 110 -1.65 1.40 -15.72
N PHE A 111 -1.26 0.19 -16.14
CA PHE A 111 -0.97 -0.13 -17.54
C PHE A 111 -1.91 -1.21 -18.05
N ASP A 112 -2.29 -1.13 -19.32
CA ASP A 112 -3.04 -2.18 -20.01
C ASP A 112 -2.11 -3.35 -20.37
N ILE A 113 -1.86 -4.23 -19.38
CA ILE A 113 -0.95 -5.37 -19.50
C ILE A 113 -1.54 -6.63 -18.88
N HIS A 114 -1.24 -7.78 -19.47
CA HIS A 114 -1.55 -9.08 -18.86
C HIS A 114 -0.46 -9.50 -17.88
N LYS A 115 -0.80 -9.54 -16.58
CA LYS A 115 0.09 -10.04 -15.52
C LYS A 115 -0.02 -11.56 -15.41
N SER A 116 1.01 -12.28 -15.86
CA SER A 116 1.08 -13.74 -15.67
C SER A 116 1.42 -14.14 -14.24
N ASN A 117 1.08 -15.37 -13.82
CA ASN A 117 1.35 -15.88 -12.48
C ASN A 117 2.85 -15.85 -12.09
N ILE A 118 3.74 -16.04 -13.08
CA ILE A 118 5.19 -15.99 -12.85
C ILE A 118 5.62 -14.55 -12.54
N VAL A 119 5.12 -13.59 -13.31
CA VAL A 119 5.40 -12.16 -13.08
C VAL A 119 4.84 -11.71 -11.73
N ASP A 120 3.62 -12.13 -11.38
CA ASP A 120 3.01 -11.86 -10.06
C ASP A 120 3.88 -12.37 -8.89
N SER A 121 4.44 -13.58 -9.04
CA SER A 121 5.35 -14.16 -8.05
C SER A 121 6.65 -13.36 -7.92
N CYS A 122 7.23 -12.92 -9.04
CA CYS A 122 8.43 -12.09 -9.05
C CYS A 122 8.18 -10.71 -8.42
N LEU A 123 7.08 -10.04 -8.79
CA LEU A 123 6.70 -8.74 -8.23
C LEU A 123 6.39 -8.83 -6.74
N SER A 124 5.88 -9.95 -6.25
CA SER A 124 5.68 -10.19 -4.82
C SER A 124 6.99 -10.21 -4.04
N VAL A 125 8.10 -10.71 -4.63
CA VAL A 125 9.43 -10.65 -4.01
C VAL A 125 9.96 -9.22 -3.95
N VAL A 126 9.79 -8.45 -5.03
CA VAL A 126 10.17 -7.02 -5.08
C VAL A 126 9.35 -6.22 -4.07
N ALA A 127 8.05 -6.43 -4.03
CA ALA A 127 7.16 -5.77 -3.07
C ALA A 127 7.50 -6.12 -1.63
N GLN A 128 7.84 -7.38 -1.32
CA GLN A 128 8.31 -7.74 0.02
C GLN A 128 9.61 -7.03 0.38
N THR A 129 10.54 -6.92 -0.56
CA THR A 129 11.80 -6.17 -0.35
C THR A 129 11.52 -4.69 -0.06
N PHE A 130 10.58 -4.08 -0.78
CA PHE A 130 10.12 -2.71 -0.53
C PHE A 130 9.44 -2.55 0.84
N MET A 131 8.66 -3.54 1.28
CA MET A 131 8.09 -3.54 2.64
C MET A 131 9.17 -3.62 3.71
N ASP A 132 10.14 -4.50 3.52
CA ASP A 132 11.24 -4.70 4.47
C ASP A 132 12.13 -3.45 4.60
N SER A 133 12.29 -2.65 3.53
CA SER A 133 13.02 -1.38 3.59
C SER A 133 12.27 -0.28 4.36
N CYS A 134 10.96 -0.39 4.53
CA CYS A 134 10.16 0.59 5.28
C CYS A 134 10.13 0.31 6.80
N SER A 135 10.63 -0.86 7.24
CA SER A 135 10.61 -1.31 8.63
C SER A 135 11.74 -0.69 9.46
N THR A 136 11.46 -0.28 10.70
CA THR A 136 12.51 0.12 11.67
C THR A 136 13.23 -1.07 12.28
N SER A 137 12.62 -2.26 12.28
CA SER A 137 13.21 -3.45 12.92
C SER A 137 14.40 -4.04 12.17
N ASP A 138 15.37 -4.54 12.93
CA ASP A 138 16.56 -5.21 12.38
C ASP A 138 16.21 -6.42 11.52
N HIS A 139 16.94 -6.53 10.40
CA HIS A 139 16.74 -7.61 9.46
C HIS A 139 17.42 -8.90 9.95
N ARG A 140 16.74 -9.65 10.83
CA ARG A 140 17.24 -10.94 11.33
C ARG A 140 17.19 -12.01 10.24
N LEU A 141 18.36 -12.49 9.84
CA LEU A 141 18.55 -13.56 8.88
C LEU A 141 19.03 -14.82 9.60
N GLY A 142 18.44 -15.95 9.23
CA GLY A 142 18.79 -17.28 9.76
C GLY A 142 18.67 -18.33 8.68
N LYS A 143 19.07 -19.57 9.00
CA LYS A 143 19.01 -20.70 8.07
C LYS A 143 17.60 -21.00 7.55
N ASP A 144 16.58 -20.63 8.32
CA ASP A 144 15.17 -20.82 7.97
C ASP A 144 14.53 -19.58 7.34
N SER A 145 15.32 -18.55 7.00
CA SER A 145 14.81 -17.37 6.30
C SER A 145 14.42 -17.72 4.86
N PRO A 146 13.26 -17.25 4.36
CA PRO A 146 12.85 -17.48 2.98
C PRO A 146 13.90 -17.01 1.98
N SER A 147 14.05 -17.73 0.86
CA SER A 147 15.03 -17.37 -0.19
C SER A 147 14.83 -15.95 -0.71
N SER A 148 13.58 -15.47 -0.81
CA SER A 148 13.25 -14.09 -1.19
C SER A 148 13.87 -13.04 -0.25
N LYS A 149 13.87 -13.33 1.05
CA LYS A 149 14.48 -12.48 2.09
C LYS A 149 16.01 -12.48 1.98
N LEU A 150 16.60 -13.64 1.68
CA LEU A 150 18.05 -13.77 1.49
C LEU A 150 18.56 -13.08 0.20
N LEU A 151 17.72 -13.00 -0.85
CA LEU A 151 18.11 -12.41 -2.13
C LEU A 151 18.47 -10.93 -2.05
N TYR A 152 17.75 -10.15 -1.24
CA TYR A 152 17.94 -8.70 -1.08
C TYR A 152 18.50 -8.30 0.28
N ALA A 153 18.92 -9.26 1.09
CA ALA A 153 19.47 -9.05 2.43
C ALA A 153 20.55 -7.97 2.52
N LYS A 154 21.42 -7.88 1.50
CA LYS A 154 22.52 -6.91 1.45
C LYS A 154 22.10 -5.51 1.01
N ASP A 155 20.98 -5.40 0.30
CA ASP A 155 20.49 -4.15 -0.28
C ASP A 155 19.53 -3.43 0.68
N ILE A 156 18.81 -4.18 1.53
CA ILE A 156 17.83 -3.65 2.49
C ILE A 156 18.39 -2.54 3.39
N PRO A 157 19.61 -2.65 3.98
CA PRO A 157 20.17 -1.55 4.78
C PRO A 157 20.29 -0.23 3.99
N VAL A 158 20.70 -0.29 2.72
CA VAL A 158 20.81 0.88 1.85
C VAL A 158 19.42 1.47 1.56
N TYR A 159 18.43 0.61 1.28
CA TYR A 159 17.06 1.09 1.06
C TYR A 159 16.43 1.70 2.32
N LYS A 160 16.75 1.19 3.51
CA LYS A 160 16.32 1.81 4.79
C LYS A 160 16.88 3.22 4.94
N GLU A 161 18.16 3.42 4.62
CA GLU A 161 18.76 4.76 4.62
C GLU A 161 18.05 5.71 3.65
N TRP A 162 17.58 5.22 2.49
CA TRP A 162 16.79 6.02 1.55
C TRP A 162 15.44 6.42 2.13
N VAL A 163 14.74 5.51 2.81
CA VAL A 163 13.46 5.78 3.47
C VAL A 163 13.63 6.80 4.60
N GLU A 164 14.64 6.62 5.45
CA GLU A 164 14.95 7.54 6.54
C GLU A 164 15.26 8.95 6.02
N ARG A 165 16.11 9.04 4.99
CA ARG A 165 16.42 10.31 4.31
C ARG A 165 15.17 10.94 3.72
N TYR A 166 14.35 10.16 3.02
CA TYR A 166 13.11 10.63 2.40
C TYR A 166 12.17 11.28 3.44
N TYR A 167 11.94 10.63 4.58
CA TYR A 167 11.10 11.20 5.64
C TYR A 167 11.72 12.43 6.30
N SER A 168 13.04 12.44 6.50
CA SER A 168 13.77 13.58 7.04
C SER A 168 13.69 14.79 6.11
N ASP A 169 13.94 14.58 4.83
CA ASP A 169 13.93 15.63 3.81
C ASP A 169 12.54 16.24 3.67
N ILE A 170 11.48 15.43 3.66
CA ILE A 170 10.09 15.92 3.64
C ILE A 170 9.79 16.76 4.88
N LYS A 171 10.25 16.33 6.06
CA LYS A 171 9.99 17.05 7.31
C LYS A 171 10.56 18.46 7.31
N VAL A 172 11.74 18.67 6.71
CA VAL A 172 12.38 20.00 6.65
C VAL A 172 11.88 20.87 5.50
N MET A 173 11.06 20.33 4.57
CA MET A 173 10.45 21.13 3.52
C MET A 173 9.49 22.18 4.10
N PRO A 174 9.28 23.31 3.42
CA PRO A 174 8.27 24.29 3.80
C PRO A 174 6.89 23.66 3.93
N ALA A 175 6.16 24.03 4.99
CA ALA A 175 4.78 23.60 5.17
C ALA A 175 3.89 24.11 4.03
N ILE A 176 2.91 23.30 3.65
CA ILE A 176 1.91 23.66 2.65
C ILE A 176 0.77 24.37 3.36
N SER A 177 0.33 25.51 2.83
CA SER A 177 -0.80 26.23 3.40
C SER A 177 -2.13 25.52 3.09
N ASP A 178 -3.10 25.62 3.99
CA ASP A 178 -4.46 25.12 3.75
C ASP A 178 -5.07 25.72 2.47
N GLN A 179 -4.72 26.96 2.13
CA GLN A 179 -5.18 27.61 0.91
C GLN A 179 -4.64 26.88 -0.34
N ASP A 180 -3.34 26.59 -0.38
CA ASP A 180 -2.72 25.89 -1.52
C ASP A 180 -3.23 24.45 -1.62
N MET A 181 -3.39 23.76 -0.49
CA MET A 181 -3.91 22.40 -0.46
C MET A 181 -5.37 22.35 -0.95
N ASN A 182 -6.22 23.28 -0.48
CA ASN A 182 -7.60 23.38 -0.95
C ASN A 182 -7.69 23.75 -2.43
N ALA A 183 -6.80 24.62 -2.94
CA ALA A 183 -6.75 24.96 -4.35
C ALA A 183 -6.41 23.73 -5.21
N MET A 184 -5.44 22.92 -4.79
CA MET A 184 -5.10 21.66 -5.46
C MET A 184 -6.28 20.68 -5.44
N LEU A 185 -6.90 20.45 -4.28
CA LEU A 185 -8.05 19.55 -4.16
C LEU A 185 -9.27 20.00 -4.99
N ALA A 186 -9.51 21.31 -5.06
CA ALA A 186 -10.57 21.87 -5.88
C ALA A 186 -10.32 21.64 -7.38
N GLU A 187 -9.07 21.78 -7.83
CA GLU A 187 -8.70 21.52 -9.22
C GLU A 187 -8.83 20.03 -9.57
N GLU A 188 -8.32 19.13 -8.74
CA GLU A 188 -8.50 17.68 -8.93
C GLU A 188 -9.98 17.27 -8.95
N SER A 189 -10.79 17.84 -8.04
CA SER A 189 -12.25 17.61 -8.01
C SER A 189 -12.92 18.07 -9.31
N ARG A 190 -12.51 19.23 -9.83
CA ARG A 190 -13.03 19.79 -11.10
C ARG A 190 -12.63 18.93 -12.29
N LEU A 191 -11.38 18.45 -12.34
CA LEU A 191 -10.88 17.61 -13.42
C LEU A 191 -11.63 16.28 -13.52
N HIS A 192 -12.05 15.71 -12.39
CA HIS A 192 -12.66 14.38 -12.33
C HIS A 192 -14.17 14.38 -12.04
N THR A 193 -14.84 15.53 -12.13
CA THR A 193 -16.27 15.67 -11.77
C THR A 193 -17.18 14.72 -12.55
N THR A 194 -16.84 14.40 -13.80
CA THR A 194 -17.69 13.58 -14.70
C THR A 194 -17.18 12.16 -14.92
N GLU A 195 -16.08 11.77 -14.27
CA GLU A 195 -15.44 10.46 -14.47
C GLU A 195 -16.20 9.32 -13.77
N PHE A 196 -16.95 9.64 -12.70
CA PHE A 196 -17.61 8.64 -11.85
C PHE A 196 -19.11 8.89 -11.74
N ASN A 197 -19.88 7.80 -11.70
CA ASN A 197 -21.32 7.88 -11.44
C ASN A 197 -21.59 7.94 -9.92
N THR A 198 -21.76 9.16 -9.40
CA THR A 198 -22.04 9.40 -7.98
C THR A 198 -23.35 8.77 -7.52
N ASN A 199 -24.38 8.69 -8.39
CA ASN A 199 -25.68 8.12 -8.01
C ASN A 199 -25.57 6.63 -7.71
N CYS A 200 -24.82 5.88 -8.53
CA CYS A 200 -24.56 4.46 -8.26
C CYS A 200 -23.79 4.28 -6.94
N ALA A 201 -22.75 5.09 -6.71
CA ALA A 201 -21.99 5.03 -5.46
C ALA A 201 -22.86 5.34 -4.23
N LEU A 202 -23.73 6.35 -4.31
CA LEU A 202 -24.66 6.71 -3.24
C LEU A 202 -25.67 5.60 -2.95
N TYR A 203 -26.20 4.95 -4.00
CA TYR A 203 -27.11 3.83 -3.83
C TYR A 203 -26.44 2.66 -3.10
N GLU A 204 -25.23 2.26 -3.52
CA GLU A 204 -24.47 1.20 -2.86
C GLU A 204 -24.11 1.57 -1.41
N LEU A 205 -23.72 2.82 -1.15
CA LEU A 205 -23.47 3.31 0.21
C LEU A 205 -24.73 3.27 1.08
N TYR A 206 -25.89 3.62 0.54
CA TYR A 206 -27.15 3.58 1.26
C TYR A 206 -27.51 2.17 1.73
N THR A 207 -27.10 1.11 1.01
CA THR A 207 -27.35 -0.27 1.46
C THR A 207 -26.78 -0.54 2.87
N TYR A 208 -25.62 0.04 3.19
CA TYR A 208 -25.04 -0.02 4.52
C TYR A 208 -25.79 0.87 5.52
N ALA A 209 -26.15 2.10 5.11
CA ALA A 209 -26.91 3.01 5.96
C ALA A 209 -28.26 2.41 6.39
N GLY A 210 -28.99 1.81 5.45
CA GLY A 210 -30.24 1.11 5.73
C GLY A 210 -30.04 -0.12 6.63
N LYS A 211 -28.99 -0.91 6.39
CA LYS A 211 -28.66 -2.09 7.22
C LYS A 211 -28.36 -1.73 8.68
N TYR A 212 -27.72 -0.60 8.92
CA TYR A 212 -27.31 -0.15 10.25
C TYR A 212 -28.11 1.07 10.74
N ASN A 213 -29.33 1.26 10.23
CA ASN A 213 -30.12 2.46 10.44
C ASN A 213 -30.34 2.77 11.93
N GLU A 214 -30.75 1.78 12.72
CA GLU A 214 -30.99 1.97 14.15
C GLU A 214 -29.72 2.45 14.89
N GLN A 215 -28.57 1.82 14.63
CA GLN A 215 -27.31 2.21 15.27
C GLN A 215 -26.86 3.62 14.85
N LEU A 216 -27.07 3.97 13.58
CA LEU A 216 -26.75 5.29 13.05
C LEU A 216 -27.63 6.37 13.69
N ILE A 217 -28.94 6.15 13.80
CA ILE A 217 -29.86 7.10 14.43
C ILE A 217 -29.48 7.34 15.89
N VAL A 218 -29.29 6.28 16.68
CA VAL A 218 -28.86 6.40 18.08
C VAL A 218 -27.57 7.22 18.20
N THR A 219 -26.57 6.92 17.37
CA THR A 219 -25.29 7.65 17.39
C THR A 219 -25.47 9.14 17.03
N LEU A 220 -26.30 9.45 16.04
CA LEU A 220 -26.60 10.82 15.63
C LEU A 220 -27.45 11.59 16.66
N GLU A 221 -28.25 10.89 17.46
CA GLU A 221 -29.01 11.46 18.56
C GLU A 221 -28.16 11.64 19.82
N GLU A 222 -27.05 10.91 20.00
CA GLU A 222 -26.14 11.08 21.13
C GLU A 222 -25.11 12.20 20.91
N ASP A 223 -24.74 12.47 19.66
CA ASP A 223 -23.74 13.49 19.31
C ASP A 223 -24.32 14.93 19.27
N GLU A 224 -23.74 15.84 20.06
CA GLU A 224 -24.23 17.22 20.20
C GLU A 224 -24.17 18.02 18.89
N PHE A 225 -23.14 17.78 18.07
CA PHE A 225 -23.02 18.43 16.76
C PHE A 225 -24.14 17.95 15.82
N SER A 226 -24.40 16.65 15.79
CA SER A 226 -25.43 16.01 14.98
C SER A 226 -26.84 16.46 15.37
N GLN A 227 -27.13 16.58 16.66
CA GLN A 227 -28.39 17.13 17.17
C GLN A 227 -28.60 18.58 16.70
N LYS A 228 -27.60 19.45 16.85
CA LYS A 228 -27.67 20.86 16.40
C LYS A 228 -27.95 20.98 14.91
N GLN A 229 -27.42 20.05 14.11
CA GLN A 229 -27.59 20.02 12.65
C GLN A 229 -28.79 19.19 12.18
N ARG A 230 -29.55 18.60 13.12
CA ARG A 230 -30.70 17.70 12.88
C ARG A 230 -30.37 16.56 11.91
N LEU A 231 -29.21 15.93 12.09
CA LEU A 231 -28.71 14.91 11.15
C LEU A 231 -29.52 13.60 11.20
N ALA A 232 -29.95 13.16 12.39
CA ALA A 232 -30.81 11.98 12.53
C ALA A 232 -32.11 12.13 11.71
N TYR A 233 -32.78 13.28 11.86
CA TYR A 233 -33.98 13.60 11.08
C TYR A 233 -33.73 13.62 9.55
N LYS A 234 -32.59 14.18 9.10
CA LYS A 234 -32.23 14.16 7.68
C LYS A 234 -31.99 12.74 7.16
N LEU A 235 -31.39 11.87 7.97
CA LEU A 235 -31.18 10.46 7.62
C LEU A 235 -32.52 9.71 7.51
N GLU A 236 -33.46 9.95 8.43
CA GLU A 236 -34.81 9.40 8.35
C GLU A 236 -35.56 9.86 7.09
N GLN A 237 -35.41 11.12 6.69
CA GLN A 237 -35.99 11.61 5.43
C GLN A 237 -35.45 10.83 4.23
N VAL A 238 -34.13 10.60 4.17
CA VAL A 238 -33.52 9.77 3.11
C VAL A 238 -34.06 8.34 3.18
N HIS A 239 -34.17 7.75 4.37
CA HIS A 239 -34.71 6.40 4.55
C HIS A 239 -36.15 6.27 4.02
N ASN A 240 -37.01 7.22 4.35
CA ASN A 240 -38.41 7.25 3.91
C ASN A 240 -38.53 7.39 2.39
N ILE A 241 -37.70 8.21 1.76
CA ILE A 241 -37.66 8.36 0.30
C ILE A 241 -37.25 7.04 -0.36
N MET A 242 -36.16 6.43 0.14
CA MET A 242 -35.64 5.18 -0.41
C MET A 242 -36.57 3.98 -0.18
N ALA A 243 -37.35 3.98 0.91
CA ALA A 243 -38.36 2.95 1.18
C ALA A 243 -39.62 3.09 0.31
N ALA A 244 -39.97 4.32 -0.11
CA ALA A 244 -41.10 4.56 -1.01
C ALA A 244 -40.87 4.05 -2.44
N ASP A 245 -39.60 3.94 -2.86
CA ASP A 245 -39.20 3.48 -4.20
C ASP A 245 -38.98 1.95 -4.32
N ASN A 246 -39.10 1.21 -3.20
CA ASN A 246 -38.95 -0.26 -3.15
C ASN A 246 -40.28 -0.93 -2.68
N PRO A 247 -41.25 -1.17 -3.60
CA PRO A 247 -42.53 -1.78 -3.26
C PRO A 247 -42.44 -3.27 -2.86
#